data_AF-T1BAA4-F1
#
_entry.id   AF-T1BAA4-F1
#
_cell.length_a   1.000
_cell.length_b   1.000
_cell.length_c   1.000
_cell.angle_alpha   90.00
_cell.angle_beta   90.00
_cell.angle_gamma   90.00
#
_symmetry.space_group_name_H-M   'P 1'
#
loop_
_entity.id
_entity.type
_entity.pdbx_description
1 polymer ?
#
loop_
_entity_poly.entity_id
_entity_poly.type
_entity_poly.pdbx_seq_one_letter_code
_entity_poly.pdbx_strand_id
1 'polypeptide(L)' 'MFSADLTLPKSLHLKVTRRTPLYNGALECRLFRIPLVQGSNRS' A
#
# COMPACT_ATOMS: atom_id res chain seq x y z
N MET A 1 1.26 -4.91 -1.24
CA MET A 1 1.19 -4.70 0.23
C MET A 1 -0.28 -4.66 0.64
N PHE A 2 -0.71 -5.44 1.62
CA PHE A 2 -2.10 -5.54 2.08
C PHE A 2 -2.23 -5.07 3.53
N SER A 3 -3.09 -4.07 3.81
CA SER A 3 -3.27 -3.50 5.15
C SER A 3 -4.61 -2.77 5.29
N ALA A 4 -5.11 -2.66 6.52
CA ALA A 4 -6.23 -1.79 6.90
C ALA A 4 -5.79 -0.33 7.15
N ASP A 5 -4.51 -0.10 7.45
CA ASP A 5 -3.97 1.24 7.65
C ASP A 5 -3.72 1.94 6.30
N LEU A 6 -4.50 2.99 6.05
CA LEU A 6 -4.47 3.79 4.82
C LEU A 6 -3.31 4.77 4.77
N THR A 7 -2.71 5.08 5.91
CA THR A 7 -1.59 6.01 6.06
C THR A 7 -0.25 5.31 5.94
N LEU A 8 -0.24 3.98 6.09
CA LEU A 8 0.94 3.13 6.08
C LEU A 8 1.87 3.32 4.86
N PRO A 9 1.38 3.48 3.60
CA PRO A 9 2.30 3.74 2.50
C PRO A 9 3.03 5.08 2.62
N LYS A 10 2.38 6.09 3.20
CA LYS A 10 2.97 7.42 3.43
C LYS A 10 4.01 7.37 4.54
N SER A 11 3.74 6.68 5.66
CA SER A 11 4.70 6.54 6.76
C SER A 11 5.96 5.77 6.35
N LEU A 12 5.84 4.85 5.38
CA LEU A 12 6.97 4.15 4.78
C LEU A 12 7.68 4.94 3.66
N HIS A 13 7.18 6.13 3.32
CA HIS A 13 7.67 6.97 2.22
C HIS A 13 7.64 6.22 0.87
N LEU A 14 6.62 5.40 0.61
CA LEU A 14 6.51 4.61 -0.61
C LEU A 14 5.46 5.16 -1.58
N LYS A 15 5.83 5.32 -2.85
CA LYS A 15 4.88 5.68 -3.91
C LYS A 15 4.03 4.49 -4.32
N VAL A 16 2.71 4.63 -4.14
CA VAL A 16 1.71 3.62 -4.55
C VAL A 16 1.15 3.96 -5.93
N THR A 17 1.08 2.97 -6.83
CA THR A 17 0.51 3.14 -8.18
C THR A 17 -0.97 2.79 -8.27
N ARG A 18 -1.48 1.96 -7.35
CA ARG A 18 -2.89 1.57 -7.28
C ARG A 18 -3.30 1.21 -5.87
N ARG A 19 -4.52 1.59 -5.50
CA ARG A 19 -5.20 1.16 -4.27
C ARG A 19 -6.44 0.36 -4.68
N THR A 20 -6.54 -0.89 -4.25
CA THR A 20 -7.71 -1.73 -4.51
C THR A 20 -8.39 -2.07 -3.18
N PRO A 21 -9.66 -1.69 -2.98
CA PRO A 21 -10.40 -2.06 -1.78
C PRO A 21 -10.63 -3.57 -1.75
N LEU A 22 -10.43 -4.18 -0.58
CA LEU A 22 -10.61 -5.60 -0.32
C LEU A 22 -11.06 -5.79 1.13
N TYR A 23 -11.50 -6.99 1.49
CA TYR A 23 -11.87 -7.31 2.86
C TYR A 23 -11.04 -8.49 3.38
N ASN A 24 -10.57 -8.38 4.63
CA ASN A 24 -10.00 -9.50 5.39
C ASN A 24 -11.04 -9.97 6.41
N GLY A 25 -11.98 -10.82 5.97
CA GLY A 25 -13.19 -11.11 6.73
C GLY A 25 -14.09 -9.88 6.85
N ALA A 26 -14.45 -9.48 8.06
CA ALA A 26 -15.26 -8.28 8.31
C ALA A 26 -14.47 -6.96 8.29
N LEU A 27 -13.13 -7.01 8.14
CA LEU A 27 -12.27 -5.83 8.17
C LEU A 27 -12.07 -5.26 6.75
N GLU A 28 -12.42 -3.98 6.54
CA GLU A 28 -12.06 -3.27 5.32
C GLU A 28 -10.53 -3.08 5.26
N CYS A 29 -9.94 -3.47 4.14
CA CYS A 29 -8.51 -3.38 3.87
C CYS A 29 -8.28 -2.84 2.45
N ARG A 30 -7.03 -2.49 2.15
CA ARG A 30 -6.62 -2.17 0.77
C ARG A 30 -5.36 -2.92 0.38
N LEU A 31 -5.35 -3.36 -0.88
CA LEU A 31 -4.15 -3.83 -1.54
C LEU A 31 -3.49 -2.65 -2.26
N PHE A 32 -2.31 -2.27 -1.78
CA PHE A 32 -1.44 -1.26 -2.36
C PHE A 32 -0.47 -1.91 -3.35
N ARG A 33 -0.50 -1.45 -4.60
CA ARG A 33 0.48 -1.83 -5.63
C ARG A 33 1.68 -0.88 -5.58
N ILE A 34 2.82 -1.42 -5.17
CA ILE A 34 4.09 -0.71 -5.05
C ILE A 34 5.02 -1.30 -6.12
N PRO A 35 5.55 -0.49 -7.05
CA PRO A 35 6.48 -0.99 -8.05
C PRO A 35 7.78 -1.42 -7.38
N LEU A 36 8.30 -2.58 -7.76
CA LEU A 36 9.65 -2.99 -7.41
C LEU A 36 10.62 -2.26 -8.34
N VAL A 37 11.59 -1.55 -7.77
CA VAL A 37 12.61 -0.82 -8.51
C VAL A 37 13.98 -1.11 -7.91
N GLN A 38 15.02 -0.99 -8.72
CA GLN A 38 16.38 -1.01 -8.21
C GLN A 38 16.66 0.31 -7.46
N GLY A 39 17.22 0.22 -6.26
CA GLY A 39 17.50 1.39 -5.43
C GLY A 39 16.30 1.82 -4.57
N SER A 40 15.96 3.10 -4.59
CA SER A 40 15.00 3.72 -3.66
C SER A 40 13.72 4.15 -4.37
N ASN A 41 12.56 3.67 -3.90
CA ASN A 41 11.23 4.14 -4.32
C ASN A 41 10.64 5.14 -3.31
N ARG A 42 11.51 6.02 -2.77
CA ARG A 42 11.11 7.07 -1.83
C ARG A 42 10.60 8.29 -2.60
N SER A 43 9.47 8.84 -2.17
CA SER A 43 8.93 10.12 -2.65
C SER A 43 9.30 11.26 -1.72
#